data_AF-A0A954EH96-F1
#
_entry.id   AF-A0A954EH96-F1
#
_cell.length_a   1.000
_cell.length_b   1.000
_cell.length_c   1.000
_cell.angle_alpha   90.00
_cell.angle_beta   90.00
_cell.angle_gamma   90.00
#
_symmetry.space_group_name_H-M   'P 1'
#
loop_
_entity.id
_entity.type
_entity.pdbx_description
1 polymer ?
#
loop_
_entity_poly.entity_id
_entity_poly.type
_entity_poly.pdbx_seq_one_letter_code
_entity_poly.pdbx_strand_id
1 'polypeptide(L)'
;EYLLFLHADCRLPDDFQQIVQSVLSRERAAGAFRLRVQDPSWKLRWVEWGTNWRSRIFQTPYGDQALFLRACDFFDLGGFRAIPIMEDYEFIRRLARRVRIHLADNAVETSARRWQKKGVWRTTLINQGMLLGYHLGVPLNRLAAWYRS
;
A
#
# COMPACT_ATOMS: atom_id res chain seq x y z
N GLU A 1 -5.98 3.81 20.71
CA GLU A 1 -6.80 3.77 19.49
C GLU A 1 -5.92 3.47 18.28
N TYR A 2 -6.39 2.60 17.38
CA TYR A 2 -5.68 2.19 16.17
C TYR A 2 -6.53 2.49 14.94
N LEU A 3 -5.89 2.91 13.86
CA LEU A 3 -6.51 3.13 12.56
C LEU A 3 -6.03 2.06 11.60
N LEU A 4 -6.94 1.53 10.80
CA LEU A 4 -6.67 0.63 9.69
C LEU A 4 -7.37 1.17 8.45
N PHE A 5 -6.61 1.37 7.39
CA PHE A 5 -7.11 1.85 6.11
C PHE A 5 -7.28 0.66 5.17
N LEU A 6 -8.49 0.44 4.66
CA LEU A 6 -8.81 -0.67 3.79
C LEU A 6 -9.39 -0.14 2.47
N HIS A 7 -8.83 -0.59 1.35
CA HIS A 7 -9.39 -0.30 0.03
C HIS A 7 -10.67 -1.12 -0.19
N ALA A 8 -11.66 -0.57 -0.90
CA ALA A 8 -12.98 -1.18 -1.05
C ALA A 8 -12.99 -2.53 -1.78
N ASP A 9 -11.93 -2.85 -2.52
CA ASP A 9 -11.74 -4.11 -3.24
C ASP A 9 -10.83 -5.11 -2.51
N CYS A 10 -10.54 -4.84 -1.23
CA CYS A 10 -9.64 -5.62 -0.41
C CYS A 10 -10.38 -6.32 0.75
N ARG A 11 -9.95 -7.55 1.07
CA ARG A 11 -10.44 -8.35 2.21
C ARG A 11 -9.32 -8.59 3.20
N LEU A 12 -9.58 -8.29 4.47
CA LEU A 12 -8.68 -8.58 5.58
C LEU A 12 -8.68 -10.07 5.92
N PRO A 13 -7.57 -10.60 6.48
CA PRO A 13 -7.55 -11.93 7.05
C PRO A 13 -8.38 -11.98 8.34
N ASP A 14 -8.92 -13.15 8.71
CA ASP A 14 -9.80 -13.29 9.88
C ASP A 14 -9.11 -12.90 11.20
N ASP A 15 -7.79 -13.08 11.28
CA ASP A 15 -6.93 -12.78 12.43
C ASP A 15 -6.31 -11.37 12.39
N PHE A 16 -6.84 -10.46 11.56
CA PHE A 16 -6.26 -9.13 11.37
C PHE A 16 -6.11 -8.35 12.68
N GLN A 17 -7.06 -8.48 13.61
CA GLN A 17 -7.05 -7.72 14.86
C GLN A 17 -5.86 -8.11 15.74
N GLN A 18 -5.59 -9.41 15.88
CA GLN A 18 -4.45 -9.93 16.65
C GLN A 18 -3.14 -9.49 16.00
N ILE A 19 -3.07 -9.50 14.66
CA ILE A 19 -1.88 -9.07 13.91
C ILE A 19 -1.62 -7.59 14.15
N VAL A 20 -2.64 -6.73 13.99
CA VAL A 20 -2.53 -5.29 14.21
C VAL A 20 -2.04 -5.00 15.63
N GLN A 21 -2.66 -5.63 16.63
CA GLN A 21 -2.26 -5.47 18.04
C GLN A 21 -0.82 -5.93 18.27
N SER A 22 -0.42 -7.07 17.71
CA SER A 22 0.93 -7.62 17.90
C SER A 22 2.00 -6.70 17.30
N VAL A 23 1.75 -6.14 16.10
CA VAL A 23 2.69 -5.24 15.43
C VAL A 23 2.75 -3.88 16.14
N LEU A 24 1.58 -3.33 16.49
CA LEU A 24 1.51 -2.02 17.13
C LEU A 24 1.90 -2.07 18.62
N SER A 25 2.03 -3.24 19.25
CA SER A 25 2.57 -3.36 20.61
C SER A 25 4.04 -2.87 20.69
N ARG A 26 4.75 -2.87 19.57
CA ARG A 26 6.11 -2.36 19.44
C ARG A 26 6.14 -0.84 19.53
N GLU A 27 7.26 -0.30 20.02
CA GLU A 27 7.48 1.14 20.02
C GLU A 27 7.69 1.66 18.59
N ARG A 28 7.10 2.83 18.29
CA ARG A 28 7.26 3.54 17.01
C ARG A 28 7.07 2.61 15.80
N ALA A 29 5.96 1.88 15.81
CA ALA A 29 5.62 0.91 14.79
C ALA A 29 4.31 1.28 14.07
N ALA A 30 4.33 1.08 12.76
CA ALA A 30 3.16 0.95 11.92
C ALA A 30 3.24 -0.39 11.19
N GLY A 31 2.17 -0.79 10.50
CA GLY A 31 2.21 -1.99 9.70
C GLY A 31 1.33 -1.96 8.48
N ALA A 32 1.57 -2.94 7.62
CA ALA A 32 0.76 -3.23 6.45
C ALA A 32 0.74 -4.75 6.27
N PHE A 33 -0.24 -5.27 5.56
CA PHE A 33 -0.35 -6.67 5.21
C PHE A 33 0.35 -6.97 3.90
N ARG A 34 0.65 -8.25 3.65
CA ARG A 34 1.11 -8.66 2.32
C ARG A 34 -0.01 -8.49 1.31
N LEU A 35 0.36 -8.13 0.09
CA LEU A 35 -0.57 -8.15 -1.03
C LEU A 35 -0.72 -9.60 -1.52
N ARG A 36 -1.98 -10.04 -1.64
CA ARG A 36 -2.36 -11.25 -2.38
C ARG A 36 -3.49 -10.90 -3.34
N VAL A 37 -3.36 -11.28 -4.59
CA VAL A 37 -4.38 -11.08 -5.61
C VAL A 37 -5.21 -12.35 -5.71
N GLN A 38 -6.54 -12.22 -5.80
CA GLN A 38 -7.47 -13.35 -5.95
C GLN A 38 -7.45 -13.94 -7.36
N ASP A 39 -6.30 -14.50 -7.76
CA ASP A 39 -6.11 -15.17 -9.05
C ASP A 39 -4.93 -16.16 -8.98
N PRO A 40 -5.09 -17.40 -9.47
CA PRO A 40 -4.05 -18.44 -9.35
C PRO A 40 -2.88 -18.26 -10.33
N SER A 41 -2.90 -17.27 -11.23
CA SER A 41 -1.87 -17.08 -12.25
C SER A 41 -0.47 -16.84 -11.67
N TRP A 42 0.51 -17.59 -12.15
CA TRP A 42 1.93 -17.43 -11.77
C TRP A 42 2.46 -16.00 -12.00
N LYS A 43 1.97 -15.30 -13.02
CA LYS A 43 2.33 -13.90 -13.31
C LYS A 43 1.98 -12.97 -12.14
N LEU A 44 0.85 -13.21 -11.49
CA LEU A 44 0.40 -12.40 -10.35
C LEU A 44 1.18 -12.76 -9.08
N ARG A 45 1.61 -14.01 -8.93
CA ARG A 45 2.53 -14.41 -7.84
C ARG A 45 3.85 -13.64 -7.91
N TRP A 46 4.38 -13.39 -9.11
CA TRP A 46 5.55 -12.51 -9.28
C TRP A 46 5.28 -11.06 -8.89
N VAL A 47 4.11 -10.52 -9.25
CA VAL A 47 3.72 -9.15 -8.88
C VAL A 47 3.56 -9.02 -7.37
N GLU A 48 2.92 -9.99 -6.72
CA GLU A 48 2.80 -10.06 -5.26
C GLU A 48 4.17 -10.15 -4.59
N TRP A 49 5.03 -11.04 -5.06
CA TRP A 49 6.38 -11.20 -4.52
C TRP A 49 7.17 -9.91 -4.62
N GLY A 50 7.23 -9.30 -5.81
CA GLY A 50 7.96 -8.05 -6.04
C GLY A 50 7.39 -6.89 -5.21
N THR A 51 6.06 -6.82 -5.10
CA THR A 51 5.39 -5.83 -4.25
C THR A 51 5.75 -6.00 -2.79
N ASN A 52 5.59 -7.22 -2.25
CA ASN A 52 5.86 -7.52 -0.85
C ASN A 52 7.34 -7.31 -0.49
N TRP A 53 8.25 -7.75 -1.35
CA TRP A 53 9.69 -7.55 -1.18
C TRP A 53 10.06 -6.07 -1.17
N ARG A 54 9.57 -5.30 -2.14
CA ARG A 54 9.78 -3.84 -2.21
C ARG A 54 9.22 -3.14 -0.97
N SER A 55 8.00 -3.49 -0.54
CA SER A 55 7.38 -2.88 0.63
C SER A 55 8.15 -3.18 1.92
N ARG A 56 8.70 -4.40 2.06
CA ARG A 56 9.54 -4.78 3.19
C ARG A 56 10.86 -4.02 3.24
N ILE A 57 11.54 -3.88 2.10
CA ILE A 57 12.87 -3.24 2.01
C ILE A 57 12.79 -1.72 2.01
N PHE A 58 11.94 -1.14 1.18
CA PHE A 58 11.88 0.30 0.99
C PHE A 58 10.90 1.01 1.93
N GLN A 59 10.21 0.26 2.80
CA GLN A 59 9.24 0.81 3.76
C GLN A 59 8.13 1.60 3.06
N THR A 60 7.71 1.12 1.89
CA THR A 60 6.73 1.78 1.04
C THR A 60 5.64 0.81 0.60
N PRO A 61 4.79 0.31 1.52
CA PRO A 61 3.60 -0.41 1.14
C PRO A 61 2.74 0.41 0.18
N TYR A 62 1.99 -0.27 -0.67
CA TYR A 62 0.93 0.36 -1.45
C TYR A 62 -0.33 0.50 -0.58
N GLY A 63 -1.28 1.33 -1.01
CA GLY A 63 -2.55 1.52 -0.31
C GLY A 63 -3.38 0.24 -0.19
N ASP A 64 -3.28 -0.66 -1.19
CA ASP A 64 -3.96 -1.96 -1.23
C ASP A 64 -3.38 -2.99 -0.24
N GLN A 65 -2.32 -2.64 0.49
CA GLN A 65 -1.73 -3.48 1.53
C GLN A 65 -2.32 -3.23 2.92
N ALA A 66 -3.43 -2.50 2.99
CA ALA A 66 -4.13 -2.12 4.21
C ALA A 66 -3.21 -1.59 5.33
N LEU A 67 -2.83 -0.32 5.22
CA LEU A 67 -1.98 0.35 6.21
C LEU A 67 -2.69 0.47 7.55
N PHE A 68 -2.00 0.13 8.64
CA PHE A 68 -2.50 0.31 10.00
C PHE A 68 -1.44 0.93 10.92
N LEU A 69 -1.89 1.78 11.84
CA LEU A 69 -1.05 2.55 12.74
C LEU A 69 -1.83 3.05 13.95
N ARG A 70 -1.14 3.67 14.91
CA ARG A 70 -1.77 4.35 16.04
C ARG A 70 -2.45 5.64 15.55
N ALA A 71 -3.61 5.96 16.10
CA ALA A 71 -4.35 7.16 15.71
C ALA A 71 -3.54 8.44 15.93
N CYS A 72 -2.78 8.51 17.03
CA CYS A 72 -1.87 9.63 17.31
C CYS A 72 -0.87 9.87 16.18
N ASP A 73 -0.21 8.82 15.66
CA ASP A 73 0.77 8.95 14.58
C ASP A 73 0.15 9.51 13.29
N PHE A 74 -1.11 9.14 13.01
CA PHE A 74 -1.85 9.65 11.85
C PHE A 74 -2.15 11.15 11.99
N PHE A 75 -2.71 11.56 13.13
CA PHE A 75 -3.08 12.96 13.36
C PHE A 75 -1.85 13.86 13.54
N ASP A 76 -0.78 13.38 14.18
CA ASP A 76 0.50 14.10 14.34
C ASP A 76 1.24 14.31 13.02
N LEU A 77 0.93 13.49 12.01
CA LEU A 77 1.39 13.68 10.64
C LEU A 77 0.42 14.54 9.81
N GLY A 78 -0.74 14.94 10.34
CA GLY A 78 -1.75 15.71 9.62
C GLY A 78 -2.54 14.88 8.60
N GLY A 79 -2.59 13.56 8.77
CA GLY A 79 -3.39 12.64 7.96
C GLY A 79 -3.04 12.60 6.47
N PHE A 80 -3.97 12.10 5.66
CA PHE A 80 -3.84 12.09 4.19
C PHE A 80 -4.01 13.49 3.62
N ARG A 81 -3.15 13.84 2.66
CA ARG A 81 -3.27 15.10 1.93
C ARG A 81 -4.33 14.96 0.84
N ALA A 82 -5.12 16.01 0.65
CA ALA A 82 -6.07 16.11 -0.46
C ALA A 82 -5.34 16.34 -1.80
N ILE A 83 -4.70 15.29 -2.31
CA ILE A 83 -4.00 15.28 -3.60
C ILE A 83 -4.70 14.33 -4.58
N PRO A 84 -4.66 14.60 -5.90
CA PRO A 84 -5.50 13.90 -6.87
C PRO A 84 -5.12 12.42 -7.07
N ILE A 85 -3.89 12.05 -6.71
CA ILE A 85 -3.35 10.69 -6.77
C ILE A 85 -2.13 10.60 -5.85
N MET A 86 -1.76 9.38 -5.44
CA MET A 86 -0.60 9.10 -4.59
C MET A 86 -0.73 9.57 -3.13
N GLU A 87 -1.94 9.83 -2.63
CA GLU A 87 -2.19 10.25 -1.23
C GLU A 87 -1.64 9.24 -0.22
N ASP A 88 -1.94 7.95 -0.42
CA ASP A 88 -1.44 6.86 0.42
C ASP A 88 0.10 6.82 0.43
N TYR A 89 0.70 6.92 -0.76
CA TYR A 89 2.14 6.82 -0.94
C TYR A 89 2.88 8.01 -0.30
N GLU A 90 2.33 9.22 -0.45
CA GLU A 90 2.85 10.43 0.16
C GLU A 90 2.82 10.33 1.70
N PHE A 91 1.70 9.86 2.25
CA PHE A 91 1.55 9.67 3.69
C PHE A 91 2.53 8.61 4.21
N ILE A 92 2.63 7.47 3.54
CA ILE A 92 3.57 6.38 3.90
C ILE A 92 5.02 6.87 3.91
N ARG A 93 5.42 7.72 2.95
CA ARG A 93 6.76 8.34 2.97
C ARG A 93 6.98 9.26 4.17
N ARG A 94 5.95 9.97 4.64
CA ARG A 94 6.06 10.80 5.86
C ARG A 94 6.10 9.92 7.11
N LEU A 95 5.28 8.88 7.15
CA LEU A 95 5.21 7.90 8.23
C LEU A 95 6.53 7.13 8.41
N ALA A 96 7.10 6.60 7.32
CA ALA A 96 8.34 5.81 7.33
C ALA A 96 9.58 6.60 7.82
N ARG A 97 9.50 7.94 7.90
CA ARG A 97 10.55 8.78 8.50
C ARG A 97 10.48 8.84 10.03
N ARG A 98 9.32 8.51 10.62
CA ARG A 98 9.08 8.58 12.08
C ARG A 98 8.98 7.20 12.73
N VAL A 99 8.40 6.25 12.02
CA VAL A 99 8.11 4.90 12.53
C VAL A 99 8.59 3.84 11.55
N ARG A 100 8.85 2.64 12.07
CA ARG A 100 9.15 1.48 11.23
C ARG A 100 7.85 0.81 10.80
N ILE A 101 7.73 0.57 9.50
CA ILE A 101 6.59 -0.13 8.91
C ILE A 101 6.92 -1.62 8.83
N HIS A 102 6.15 -2.41 9.57
CA HIS A 102 6.25 -3.86 9.60
C HIS A 102 5.23 -4.47 8.64
N LEU A 103 5.74 -5.26 7.68
CA LEU A 103 4.89 -6.05 6.81
C LEU A 103 4.49 -7.33 7.55
N ALA A 104 3.20 -7.54 7.78
CA ALA A 104 2.65 -8.74 8.38
C ALA A 104 2.79 -9.94 7.44
N ASP A 105 2.91 -11.15 8.00
CA ASP A 105 3.07 -12.37 7.20
C ASP A 105 1.76 -12.82 6.54
N ASN A 106 0.62 -12.44 7.12
CA ASN A 106 -0.71 -12.64 6.54
C ASN A 106 -0.97 -11.63 5.42
N ALA A 107 -1.78 -12.05 4.46
CA ALA A 107 -2.07 -11.26 3.29
C ALA A 107 -3.48 -10.68 3.34
N VAL A 108 -3.60 -9.46 2.81
CA VAL A 108 -4.87 -8.89 2.37
C VAL A 108 -5.10 -9.35 0.94
N GLU A 109 -6.33 -9.79 0.69
CA GLU A 109 -6.74 -10.24 -0.62
C GLU A 109 -7.38 -9.11 -1.42
N THR A 110 -6.81 -8.76 -2.56
CA THR A 110 -7.36 -7.77 -3.50
C THR A 110 -7.95 -8.43 -4.75
N SER A 111 -8.95 -7.77 -5.33
CA SER A 111 -9.58 -8.23 -6.58
C SER A 111 -8.60 -8.22 -7.76
N ALA A 112 -8.56 -9.33 -8.50
CA ALA A 112 -7.77 -9.46 -9.72
C ALA A 112 -8.32 -8.65 -10.92
N ARG A 113 -9.50 -8.05 -10.79
CA ARG A 113 -10.24 -7.39 -11.89
C ARG A 113 -9.39 -6.38 -12.65
N ARG A 114 -8.56 -5.59 -11.96
CA ARG A 114 -7.67 -4.60 -12.59
C ARG A 114 -6.64 -5.26 -13.50
N TRP A 115 -5.98 -6.31 -13.02
CA TRP A 115 -4.95 -7.04 -13.75
C TRP A 115 -5.54 -7.88 -14.89
N GLN A 116 -6.74 -8.45 -14.72
CA GLN A 116 -7.44 -9.17 -15.78
C GLN A 116 -7.87 -8.24 -16.91
N LYS A 117 -8.36 -7.02 -16.59
CA LYS A 117 -8.83 -6.07 -17.60
C LYS A 117 -7.70 -5.35 -18.34
N LYS A 118 -6.66 -4.89 -17.64
CA LYS A 118 -5.56 -4.11 -18.24
C LYS A 118 -4.34 -4.95 -18.63
N GLY A 119 -4.27 -6.21 -18.18
CA GLY A 119 -3.11 -7.07 -18.33
C GLY A 119 -2.10 -6.87 -17.19
N VAL A 120 -1.46 -7.96 -16.78
CA VAL A 120 -0.57 -7.98 -15.60
C VAL A 120 0.61 -7.02 -15.77
N TRP A 121 1.38 -7.18 -16.85
CA TRP A 121 2.57 -6.39 -17.12
C TRP A 121 2.26 -4.92 -17.33
N ARG A 122 1.17 -4.59 -18.04
CA ARG A 122 0.75 -3.21 -18.26
C ARG A 122 0.38 -2.54 -16.95
N THR A 123 -0.35 -3.23 -16.07
CA THR A 123 -0.71 -2.70 -14.74
C THR A 123 0.54 -2.45 -13.90
N THR A 124 1.49 -3.39 -13.88
CA THR A 124 2.75 -3.24 -13.17
C THR A 124 3.57 -2.07 -13.72
N LEU A 125 3.70 -1.93 -15.04
CA LEU A 125 4.42 -0.83 -15.68
C LEU A 125 3.79 0.53 -15.39
N ILE A 126 2.45 0.63 -15.42
CA ILE A 126 1.75 1.86 -15.03
C ILE A 126 2.05 2.21 -13.58
N ASN A 127 1.95 1.25 -12.66
CA ASN A 127 2.24 1.49 -11.24
C ASN A 127 3.70 1.96 -11.03
N GLN A 128 4.67 1.34 -11.72
CA GLN A 128 6.07 1.74 -11.66
C GLN A 128 6.29 3.12 -12.30
N GLY A 129 5.64 3.42 -13.42
CA GLY A 129 5.67 4.73 -14.06
C GLY A 129 5.11 5.84 -13.16
N MET A 130 4.04 5.56 -12.42
CA MET A 130 3.47 6.48 -11.44
C MET A 130 4.45 6.75 -10.29
N LEU A 131 5.11 5.72 -9.76
CA LEU A 131 6.15 5.88 -8.75
C LEU A 131 7.34 6.71 -9.27
N LEU A 132 7.86 6.37 -10.45
CA LEU A 132 8.97 7.09 -11.08
C LEU A 132 8.61 8.54 -11.35
N GLY A 133 7.44 8.81 -11.94
CA GLY A 133 6.99 10.17 -12.19
C GLY A 133 6.84 10.99 -10.91
N TYR A 134 6.35 10.37 -9.84
CA TYR A 134 6.30 11.01 -8.53
C TYR A 134 7.70 11.32 -7.97
N HIS A 135 8.65 10.39 -8.11
CA HIS A 135 10.04 10.61 -7.68
C HIS A 135 10.78 11.66 -8.51
N LEU A 136 10.46 11.78 -9.80
CA LEU A 136 10.98 12.80 -10.70
C LEU A 136 10.33 14.18 -10.51
N GLY A 137 9.39 14.31 -9.57
CA GLY A 137 8.70 15.57 -9.30
C GLY A 137 7.70 15.98 -10.38
N VAL A 138 7.20 15.03 -11.17
CA VAL A 138 6.13 15.31 -12.14
C VAL A 138 4.88 15.79 -11.39
N PRO A 139 4.23 16.88 -11.84
CA PRO A 139 3.02 17.40 -11.20
C PRO A 139 1.94 16.31 -11.05
N LEU A 140 1.37 16.18 -9.84
CA LEU A 140 0.37 15.15 -9.52
C LEU A 140 -0.86 15.20 -10.42
N ASN A 141 -1.24 16.39 -10.89
CA ASN A 141 -2.34 16.56 -11.84
C ASN A 141 -2.06 15.86 -13.18
N ARG A 142 -0.81 15.89 -13.67
CA ARG A 142 -0.41 15.19 -14.90
C ARG A 142 -0.38 13.68 -14.71
N LEU A 143 0.14 13.23 -13.56
CA LEU A 143 0.12 11.81 -13.20
C LEU A 143 -1.31 11.27 -13.07
N ALA A 144 -2.22 12.04 -12.45
CA ALA A 144 -3.62 11.69 -12.34
C ALA A 144 -4.32 11.60 -13.71
N ALA A 145 -4.02 12.52 -14.63
CA ALA A 145 -4.54 12.45 -15.99
C ALA A 145 -4.06 11.19 -16.72
N TRP A 146 -2.76 10.85 -16.61
CA TRP A 146 -2.19 9.66 -17.24
C TRP A 146 -2.72 8.35 -16.66
N TYR A 147 -2.99 8.31 -15.35
CA TYR A 147 -3.55 7.12 -14.72
C TYR A 147 -5.00 6.84 -15.14
N ARG A 148 -5.76 7.91 -15.45
CA ARG A 148 -7.17 7.84 -15.86
C ARG A 148 -7.35 7.51 -17.35
N SER A 149 -6.38 7.84 -18.21
CA SER A 149 -6.34 7.45 -19.63
C SER A 149 -6.09 5.95 -19.83
#